data_AF-A0A2A5G6Z2-F1
#
_entry.id   AF-A0A2A5G6Z2-F1
#
_cell.length_a   1.000
_cell.length_b   1.000
_cell.length_c   1.000
_cell.angle_alpha   90.00
_cell.angle_beta   90.00
_cell.angle_gamma   90.00
#
_symmetry.space_group_name_H-M   'P 1'
#
loop_
_entity.id
_entity.type
_entity.pdbx_description
1 polymer ?
#
loop_
_entity_poly.entity_id
_entity_poly.type
_entity_poly.pdbx_seq_one_letter_code
_entity_poly.pdbx_strand_id
1 'polypeptide(L)'
;MLNFAPVKTLAPLLLLGLALGGCNAISSLNPLTSKPVVDLSKYNTGGSVYCPKVQLRQGTESFNVYEKGFDKDPRHLVHQARIEKTARECSLQDGKLVMRIGVNGRVLAGPRGVSTTLSVPIRVVVVKHQDAVLYSEIHPISVQISDFDRTPDFVTVVNVAVPDPGEDKNYIVYVGFDRKEDT
;
A
#
# COMPACT_ATOMS: atom_id res chain seq x y z
N MET A 1 61.68 4.95 19.58
CA MET A 1 62.24 3.73 20.20
C MET A 1 61.11 2.75 20.40
N LEU A 2 61.18 1.65 19.64
CA LEU A 2 60.31 0.49 19.72
C LEU A 2 60.52 -0.20 21.08
N ASN A 3 59.47 -0.79 21.65
CA ASN A 3 59.67 -1.96 22.49
C ASN A 3 58.50 -2.94 22.36
N PHE A 4 58.72 -3.93 21.50
CA PHE A 4 57.99 -5.19 21.42
C PHE A 4 58.81 -6.23 22.20
N ALA A 5 58.16 -7.02 23.06
CA ALA A 5 58.72 -8.26 23.60
C ALA A 5 57.59 -9.14 24.19
N PRO A 6 57.75 -10.46 24.32
CA PRO A 6 58.23 -11.39 23.30
C PRO A 6 57.32 -12.63 23.16
N VAL A 7 57.43 -13.27 22.00
CA VAL A 7 56.94 -14.62 21.67
C VAL A 7 57.68 -15.68 22.51
N LYS A 8 56.99 -16.75 22.95
CA LYS A 8 57.62 -18.07 23.12
C LYS A 8 56.61 -19.23 23.03
N THR A 9 56.74 -19.95 21.91
CA THR A 9 56.42 -21.33 21.58
C THR A 9 56.73 -22.36 22.68
N LEU A 10 55.91 -23.43 22.78
CA LEU A 10 56.32 -24.85 22.64
C LEU A 10 55.14 -25.83 22.88
N ALA A 11 54.88 -26.67 21.87
CA ALA A 11 54.13 -27.95 21.91
C ALA A 11 54.95 -29.02 22.71
N PRO A 12 54.59 -30.33 22.85
CA PRO A 12 53.60 -31.13 22.08
C PRO A 12 52.90 -32.32 22.83
N LEU A 13 52.19 -33.15 22.04
CA LEU A 13 52.11 -34.63 22.05
C LEU A 13 50.84 -35.36 22.57
N LEU A 14 50.29 -36.14 21.62
CA LEU A 14 49.61 -37.45 21.71
C LEU A 14 48.15 -37.53 22.23
N LEU A 15 47.20 -37.88 21.35
CA LEU A 15 46.88 -39.29 21.06
C LEU A 15 45.88 -39.46 19.90
N LEU A 16 46.11 -40.52 19.15
CA LEU A 16 45.37 -41.09 18.04
C LEU A 16 43.89 -41.33 18.33
N GLY A 17 43.04 -41.03 17.36
CA GLY A 17 41.65 -41.51 17.31
C GLY A 17 41.09 -41.38 15.88
N LEU A 18 41.39 -42.35 15.02
CA LEU A 18 40.62 -42.56 13.79
C LEU A 18 39.25 -43.14 14.17
N ALA A 19 38.18 -42.43 13.80
CA ALA A 19 36.87 -43.05 13.57
C ALA A 19 36.28 -42.45 12.29
N LEU A 20 36.28 -43.24 11.22
CA LEU A 20 35.46 -43.02 10.05
C LEU A 20 33.99 -43.24 10.46
N GLY A 21 33.17 -42.22 10.30
CA GLY A 21 31.73 -42.30 10.52
C GLY A 21 31.02 -41.16 9.80
N GLY A 22 30.78 -41.34 8.51
CA GLY A 22 29.91 -40.45 7.75
C GLY A 22 28.45 -40.67 8.17
N CYS A 23 27.74 -39.58 8.47
CA CYS A 23 26.28 -39.54 8.45
C CYS A 23 25.84 -38.23 7.81
N ASN A 24 25.61 -38.29 6.49
CA ASN A 24 24.82 -37.30 5.78
C ASN A 24 23.35 -37.70 5.96
N ALA A 25 22.58 -36.92 6.72
CA ALA A 25 21.13 -36.70 6.57
C ALA A 25 20.60 -36.04 7.86
N ILE A 26 20.60 -34.70 7.89
CA ILE A 26 19.75 -33.95 8.83
C ILE A 26 18.56 -33.45 8.01
N SER A 27 17.70 -34.38 7.61
CA SER A 27 16.32 -34.02 7.26
C SER A 27 15.56 -33.90 8.56
N SER A 28 15.59 -32.70 9.13
CA SER A 28 14.74 -32.33 10.27
C SER A 28 13.29 -32.44 9.84
N LEU A 29 12.62 -33.51 10.26
CA LEU A 29 11.18 -33.69 10.11
C LEU A 29 10.48 -32.82 11.16
N ASN A 30 10.20 -31.57 10.82
CA ASN A 30 9.28 -30.74 11.59
C ASN A 30 7.84 -31.22 11.33
N PRO A 31 7.08 -31.66 12.36
CA PRO A 31 5.67 -31.98 12.21
C PRO A 31 4.86 -30.69 12.31
N LEU A 32 4.82 -29.91 11.23
CA LEU A 32 3.92 -28.77 11.11
C LEU A 32 2.66 -29.21 10.37
N THR A 33 1.58 -29.41 11.14
CA THR A 33 0.20 -29.00 10.82
C THR A 33 -0.09 -28.92 9.32
N SER A 34 -0.83 -29.91 8.81
CA SER A 34 -1.46 -29.87 7.49
C SER A 34 -2.49 -28.73 7.43
N LYS A 35 -2.02 -27.49 7.25
CA LYS A 35 -2.86 -26.43 6.70
C LYS A 35 -3.21 -26.85 5.27
N PRO A 36 -4.48 -26.86 4.87
CA PRO A 36 -4.82 -27.16 3.49
C PRO A 36 -4.10 -26.15 2.59
N VAL A 37 -3.23 -26.65 1.72
CA VAL A 37 -2.64 -25.86 0.64
C VAL A 37 -3.79 -25.57 -0.31
N VAL A 38 -4.34 -24.35 -0.24
CA VAL A 38 -5.35 -23.89 -1.20
C VAL A 38 -4.63 -23.76 -2.54
N ASP A 39 -4.99 -24.62 -3.47
CA ASP A 39 -4.49 -24.57 -4.83
C ASP A 39 -5.08 -23.36 -5.57
N LEU A 40 -4.32 -22.26 -5.55
CA LEU A 40 -4.66 -20.99 -6.20
C LEU A 40 -4.66 -21.08 -7.73
N SER A 41 -4.19 -22.18 -8.33
CA SER A 41 -4.19 -22.36 -9.78
C SER A 41 -5.61 -22.44 -10.37
N LYS A 42 -6.60 -22.89 -9.56
CA LYS A 42 -8.03 -22.90 -9.93
C LYS A 42 -8.68 -21.52 -9.97
N TYR A 43 -8.09 -20.51 -9.32
CA TYR A 43 -8.52 -19.12 -9.41
C TYR A 43 -7.82 -18.34 -10.54
N ASN A 44 -6.82 -18.96 -11.17
CA ASN A 44 -6.00 -18.34 -12.22
C ASN A 44 -6.29 -18.93 -13.61
N THR A 45 -7.41 -19.65 -13.77
CA THR A 45 -7.77 -20.38 -14.99
C THR A 45 -8.64 -19.58 -15.97
N GLY A 46 -8.87 -18.29 -15.70
CA GLY A 46 -9.32 -17.32 -16.70
C GLY A 46 -8.14 -16.45 -17.09
N GLY A 47 -7.83 -16.32 -18.39
CA GLY A 47 -6.75 -15.46 -18.86
C GLY A 47 -6.78 -14.12 -18.12
N SER A 48 -5.66 -13.74 -17.50
CA SER A 48 -5.62 -12.59 -16.58
C SER A 48 -6.19 -11.35 -17.28
N VAL A 49 -7.38 -10.92 -16.86
CA VAL A 49 -7.99 -9.69 -17.37
C VAL A 49 -7.01 -8.56 -17.14
N TYR A 50 -6.73 -7.77 -18.18
CA TYR A 50 -5.86 -6.61 -18.05
C TYR A 50 -6.40 -5.68 -16.96
N CYS A 51 -5.54 -5.34 -16.01
CA CYS A 51 -5.95 -4.55 -14.87
C CYS A 51 -4.84 -3.53 -14.55
N PRO A 52 -5.03 -2.26 -14.95
CA PRO A 52 -4.03 -1.19 -14.87
C PRO A 52 -3.44 -1.04 -13.47
N LYS A 53 -2.20 -0.55 -13.38
CA LYS A 53 -1.63 -0.23 -12.06
C LYS A 53 -2.38 0.96 -11.45
N VAL A 54 -2.70 0.85 -10.15
CA VAL A 54 -3.17 1.96 -9.32
C VAL A 54 -1.97 2.60 -8.65
N GLN A 55 -1.85 3.92 -8.77
CA GLN A 55 -0.80 4.72 -8.17
C GLN A 55 -1.39 5.84 -7.35
N LEU A 56 -0.77 6.14 -6.21
CA LEU A 56 -1.06 7.38 -5.52
C LEU A 56 -0.51 8.56 -6.32
N ARG A 57 -1.34 9.58 -6.53
CA ARG A 57 -0.91 10.79 -7.22
C ARG A 57 -0.01 11.61 -6.30
N GLN A 58 1.20 11.86 -6.77
CA GLN A 58 2.23 12.60 -6.03
C GLN A 58 1.71 13.97 -5.56
N GLY A 59 1.89 14.26 -4.27
CA GLY A 59 1.46 15.50 -3.62
C GLY A 59 -0.01 15.52 -3.18
N THR A 60 -0.75 14.44 -3.42
CA THR A 60 -2.18 14.32 -3.07
C THR A 60 -2.47 13.08 -2.21
N GLU A 61 -1.45 12.45 -1.63
CA GLU A 61 -1.57 11.27 -0.77
C GLU A 61 -2.04 11.61 0.64
N SER A 62 -1.92 12.88 1.01
CA SER A 62 -2.40 13.44 2.28
C SER A 62 -3.20 14.71 2.06
N PHE A 63 -4.21 14.91 2.88
CA PHE A 63 -5.09 16.07 2.86
C PHE A 63 -5.18 16.66 4.26
N ASN A 64 -4.69 17.88 4.42
CA ASN A 64 -4.71 18.59 5.70
C ASN A 64 -5.65 19.77 5.59
N VAL A 65 -6.49 19.95 6.60
CA VAL A 65 -7.34 21.13 6.76
C VAL A 65 -6.93 21.86 8.03
N TYR A 66 -6.75 23.17 7.91
CA TYR A 66 -6.36 24.07 8.98
C TYR A 66 -7.51 25.04 9.29
N GLU A 67 -7.46 25.69 10.44
CA GLU A 67 -8.32 26.85 10.69
C GLU A 67 -8.02 27.94 9.65
N LYS A 68 -9.06 28.65 9.20
CA LYS A 68 -8.95 29.70 8.18
C LYS A 68 -7.90 30.74 8.57
N GLY A 69 -6.95 31.01 7.68
CA GLY A 69 -5.86 31.97 7.90
C GLY A 69 -4.63 31.42 8.62
N PHE A 70 -4.60 30.12 8.96
CA PHE A 70 -3.48 29.46 9.63
C PHE A 70 -2.90 28.31 8.80
N ASP A 71 -2.82 28.51 7.48
CA ASP A 71 -2.37 27.49 6.54
C ASP A 71 -0.99 26.95 6.92
N LYS A 72 -0.88 25.62 6.93
CA LYS A 72 0.35 24.88 7.22
C LYS A 72 0.90 25.07 8.65
N ASP A 73 0.18 25.72 9.58
CA ASP A 73 0.54 25.74 11.00
C ASP A 73 -0.02 24.48 11.72
N PRO A 74 0.82 23.55 12.20
CA PRO A 74 0.35 22.33 12.86
C PRO A 74 -0.50 22.58 14.12
N ARG A 75 -0.33 23.72 14.80
CA ARG A 75 -1.12 24.10 15.98
C ARG A 75 -2.57 24.40 15.61
N HIS A 76 -2.81 24.75 14.36
CA HIS A 76 -4.10 25.09 13.80
C HIS A 76 -4.69 23.97 12.92
N LEU A 77 -4.08 22.77 12.94
CA LEU A 77 -4.59 21.62 12.20
C LEU A 77 -5.96 21.19 12.75
N VAL A 78 -6.97 21.19 11.89
CA VAL A 78 -8.31 20.67 12.20
C VAL A 78 -8.31 19.15 12.02
N HIS A 79 -7.88 18.67 10.86
CA HIS A 79 -7.72 17.25 10.59
C HIS A 79 -6.70 16.99 9.47
N GLN A 80 -6.13 15.78 9.48
CA GLN A 80 -5.30 15.24 8.42
C GLN A 80 -5.88 13.90 7.96
N ALA A 81 -6.07 13.71 6.66
CA ALA A 81 -6.41 12.44 6.06
C ALA A 81 -5.20 11.89 5.26
N ARG A 82 -5.04 10.56 5.23
CA ARG A 82 -4.04 9.87 4.41
C ARG A 82 -4.65 8.65 3.74
N ILE A 83 -4.23 8.37 2.52
CA ILE A 83 -4.54 7.10 1.85
C ILE A 83 -3.49 6.09 2.30
N GLU A 84 -3.92 4.96 2.85
CA GLU A 84 -3.04 3.90 3.35
C GLU A 84 -2.84 2.80 2.30
N LYS A 85 -3.95 2.34 1.70
CA LYS A 85 -3.96 1.22 0.76
C LYS A 85 -4.93 1.45 -0.38
N THR A 86 -4.60 0.87 -1.53
CA THR A 86 -5.50 0.80 -2.68
C THR A 86 -5.60 -0.65 -3.17
N ALA A 87 -6.73 -0.97 -3.78
CA ALA A 87 -7.00 -2.27 -4.38
C ALA A 87 -7.70 -2.07 -5.73
N ARG A 88 -7.61 -3.09 -6.59
CA ARG A 88 -8.25 -3.10 -7.90
C ARG A 88 -8.79 -4.47 -8.25
N GLU A 89 -9.99 -4.49 -8.80
CA GLU A 89 -10.58 -5.63 -9.50
C GLU A 89 -11.01 -5.14 -10.88
N CYS A 90 -10.76 -5.93 -11.93
CA CYS A 90 -11.07 -5.55 -13.30
C CYS A 90 -11.80 -6.66 -14.05
N SER A 91 -12.76 -6.26 -14.88
CA SER A 91 -13.48 -7.12 -15.81
C SER A 91 -13.62 -6.42 -17.16
N LEU A 92 -13.76 -7.21 -18.23
CA LEU A 92 -14.19 -6.71 -19.53
C LEU A 92 -15.68 -6.98 -19.70
N GLN A 93 -16.46 -5.95 -19.97
CA GLN A 93 -17.91 -6.02 -20.16
C GLN A 93 -18.31 -5.04 -21.27
N ASP A 94 -19.03 -5.51 -22.28
CA ASP A 94 -19.61 -4.67 -23.35
C ASP A 94 -18.61 -3.69 -24.01
N GLY A 95 -17.40 -4.18 -24.32
CA GLY A 95 -16.33 -3.36 -24.94
C GLY A 95 -15.71 -2.30 -24.01
N LYS A 96 -15.95 -2.43 -22.70
CA LYS A 96 -15.37 -1.56 -21.67
C LYS A 96 -14.52 -2.37 -20.71
N LEU A 97 -13.45 -1.74 -20.24
CA LEU A 97 -12.75 -2.13 -19.04
C LEU A 97 -13.45 -1.54 -17.82
N VAL A 98 -14.14 -2.39 -17.08
CA VAL A 98 -14.81 -2.05 -15.82
C VAL A 98 -13.85 -2.35 -14.68
N MET A 99 -13.63 -1.36 -13.81
CA MET A 99 -12.71 -1.43 -12.69
C MET A 99 -13.42 -1.06 -11.40
N ARG A 100 -13.18 -1.84 -10.35
CA ARG A 100 -13.57 -1.52 -8.97
C ARG A 100 -12.31 -1.12 -8.22
N ILE A 101 -12.19 0.16 -7.91
CA ILE A 101 -11.02 0.73 -7.25
C ILE A 101 -11.34 0.88 -5.76
N GLY A 102 -10.75 0.01 -4.95
CA GLY A 102 -10.81 0.11 -3.49
C GLY A 102 -9.82 1.14 -2.99
N VAL A 103 -10.27 2.04 -2.11
CA VAL A 103 -9.43 3.03 -1.43
C VAL A 103 -9.68 2.92 0.06
N ASN A 104 -8.61 2.67 0.81
CA ASN A 104 -8.62 2.69 2.26
C ASN A 104 -7.68 3.80 2.75
N GLY A 105 -8.16 4.56 3.71
CA GLY A 105 -7.38 5.59 4.35
C GLY A 105 -7.82 5.80 5.79
N ARG A 106 -7.14 6.75 6.43
CA ARG A 106 -7.35 7.12 7.82
C ARG A 106 -7.44 8.62 7.94
N VAL A 107 -8.28 9.08 8.86
CA VAL A 107 -8.32 10.48 9.28
C VAL A 107 -7.78 10.60 10.70
N LEU A 108 -7.00 11.63 10.96
CA LEU A 108 -6.47 12.01 12.26
C LEU A 108 -7.01 13.39 12.62
N ALA A 109 -7.69 13.49 13.76
CA ALA A 109 -8.10 14.78 14.32
C ALA A 109 -6.86 15.57 14.80
N GLY A 110 -6.72 16.82 14.36
CA GLY A 110 -5.66 17.71 14.83
C GLY A 110 -6.01 18.42 16.15
N PRO A 111 -5.12 19.30 16.67
CA PRO A 111 -5.35 20.04 17.91
C PRO A 111 -6.62 20.92 17.89
N ARG A 112 -7.05 21.34 16.70
CA ARG A 112 -8.27 22.12 16.49
C ARG A 112 -9.46 21.29 16.00
N GLY A 113 -9.26 19.98 15.86
CA GLY A 113 -10.31 19.04 15.47
C GLY A 113 -11.33 18.87 16.58
N VAL A 114 -12.61 18.90 16.20
CA VAL A 114 -13.76 18.67 17.08
C VAL A 114 -14.55 17.46 16.61
N SER A 115 -15.40 16.91 17.48
CA SER A 115 -16.36 15.87 17.12
C SER A 115 -17.30 16.35 16.01
N THR A 116 -17.18 15.79 14.80
CA THR A 116 -17.98 16.17 13.62
C THR A 116 -17.92 15.08 12.56
N THR A 117 -18.90 15.06 11.66
CA THR A 117 -18.75 14.41 10.35
C THR A 117 -18.00 15.35 9.43
N LEU A 118 -16.96 14.85 8.75
CA LEU A 118 -16.24 15.59 7.72
C LEU A 118 -16.30 14.84 6.39
N SER A 119 -16.10 15.57 5.29
CA SER A 119 -16.07 15.00 3.94
C SER A 119 -14.65 15.02 3.41
N VAL A 120 -14.13 13.84 3.06
CA VAL A 120 -12.80 13.68 2.46
C VAL A 120 -12.97 13.45 0.95
N PRO A 121 -12.45 14.34 0.09
CA PRO A 121 -12.67 14.25 -1.35
C PRO A 121 -11.62 13.36 -2.03
N ILE A 122 -11.95 12.12 -2.39
CA ILE A 122 -11.05 11.25 -3.15
C ILE A 122 -11.27 11.45 -4.64
N ARG A 123 -10.26 11.86 -5.38
CA ARG A 123 -10.27 11.87 -6.84
C ARG A 123 -9.69 10.56 -7.39
N VAL A 124 -10.40 9.96 -8.35
CA VAL A 124 -9.92 8.84 -9.15
C VAL A 124 -9.80 9.30 -10.59
N VAL A 125 -8.61 9.10 -11.18
CA VAL A 125 -8.32 9.46 -12.57
C VAL A 125 -7.80 8.23 -13.30
N VAL A 126 -8.31 7.98 -14.50
CA VAL A 126 -7.74 6.98 -15.41
C VAL A 126 -7.16 7.73 -16.60
N VAL A 127 -5.89 7.49 -16.89
CA VAL A 127 -5.21 8.05 -18.05
C VAL A 127 -4.72 6.95 -18.96
N LYS A 128 -4.73 7.23 -20.24
CA LYS A 128 -3.92 6.54 -21.22
C LYS A 128 -2.57 7.26 -21.30
N HIS A 129 -1.47 6.56 -21.01
CA HIS A 129 -0.17 7.19 -20.83
C HIS A 129 0.23 8.04 -22.07
N GLN A 130 0.53 9.32 -21.85
CA GLN A 130 0.90 10.31 -22.89
C GLN A 130 -0.15 10.59 -23.98
N ASP A 131 -1.39 10.15 -23.80
CA ASP A 131 -2.44 10.29 -24.82
C ASP A 131 -3.61 11.13 -24.27
N ALA A 132 -4.41 10.55 -23.37
CA ALA A 132 -5.67 11.17 -22.93
C ALA A 132 -6.06 10.82 -21.48
N VAL A 133 -6.88 11.68 -20.89
CA VAL A 133 -7.62 11.36 -19.65
C VAL A 133 -8.92 10.67 -20.04
N LEU A 134 -9.11 9.43 -19.58
CA LEU A 134 -10.27 8.60 -19.90
C LEU A 134 -11.39 8.71 -18.87
N TYR A 135 -11.04 9.03 -17.63
CA TYR A 135 -11.96 9.22 -16.51
C TYR A 135 -11.34 10.14 -15.45
N SER A 136 -12.13 11.02 -14.83
CA SER A 136 -11.67 11.87 -13.72
C SER A 136 -12.87 12.36 -12.91
N GLU A 137 -13.09 11.79 -11.73
CA GLU A 137 -14.21 12.18 -10.85
C GLU A 137 -13.75 12.29 -9.40
N ILE A 138 -14.47 13.11 -8.64
CA ILE A 138 -14.31 13.30 -7.20
C ILE A 138 -15.40 12.53 -6.47
N HIS A 139 -15.01 11.76 -5.47
CA HIS A 139 -15.84 10.92 -4.62
C HIS A 139 -15.72 11.41 -3.17
N PRO A 140 -16.69 12.21 -2.67
CA PRO A 140 -16.69 12.65 -1.27
C PRO A 140 -17.04 11.49 -0.34
N ILE A 141 -16.19 11.26 0.66
CA ILE A 141 -16.37 10.21 1.67
C ILE A 141 -16.67 10.86 3.01
N SER A 142 -17.82 10.54 3.59
CA SER A 142 -18.19 11.01 4.93
C SER A 142 -17.46 10.17 5.99
N VAL A 143 -16.73 10.84 6.88
CA VAL A 143 -15.99 10.22 7.99
C VAL A 143 -16.38 10.91 9.27
N GLN A 144 -16.72 10.15 10.31
CA GLN A 144 -17.07 10.68 11.62
C GLN A 144 -15.84 10.70 12.53
N ILE A 145 -15.48 11.88 13.03
CA ILE A 145 -14.55 12.03 14.16
C ILE A 145 -15.38 12.22 15.44
N SER A 146 -14.91 11.64 16.53
CA SER A 146 -15.46 11.89 17.86
C SER A 146 -14.36 11.95 18.92
N ASP A 147 -14.71 12.37 20.14
CA ASP A 147 -13.77 12.38 21.26
C ASP A 147 -13.31 10.97 21.67
N PHE A 148 -14.09 9.94 21.34
CA PHE A 148 -13.76 8.53 21.59
C PHE A 148 -12.99 7.88 20.43
N ASP A 149 -13.13 8.40 19.21
CA ASP A 149 -12.40 7.96 18.04
C ASP A 149 -11.87 9.16 17.24
N ARG A 150 -10.61 9.51 17.54
CA ARG A 150 -9.89 10.61 16.90
C ARG A 150 -9.07 10.15 15.69
N THR A 151 -9.10 8.86 15.37
CA THR A 151 -8.31 8.27 14.28
C THR A 151 -9.13 7.33 13.38
N PRO A 152 -10.35 7.70 12.95
CA PRO A 152 -11.23 6.79 12.23
C PRO A 152 -10.66 6.41 10.87
N ASP A 153 -10.90 5.16 10.49
CA ASP A 153 -10.62 4.65 9.15
C ASP A 153 -11.79 4.95 8.19
N PHE A 154 -11.49 5.05 6.91
CA PHE A 154 -12.48 5.06 5.84
C PHE A 154 -12.12 4.06 4.75
N VAL A 155 -13.15 3.51 4.13
CA VAL A 155 -13.05 2.60 2.99
C VAL A 155 -14.11 2.98 1.98
N THR A 156 -13.72 3.05 0.71
CA THR A 156 -14.65 3.23 -0.41
C THR A 156 -14.27 2.31 -1.56
N VAL A 157 -15.25 2.00 -2.41
CA VAL A 157 -15.05 1.32 -3.69
C VAL A 157 -15.66 2.20 -4.78
N VAL A 158 -14.81 2.66 -5.70
CA VAL A 158 -15.21 3.46 -6.85
C VAL A 158 -15.34 2.55 -8.07
N ASN A 159 -16.49 2.59 -8.73
CA ASN A 159 -16.70 1.88 -9.98
C ASN A 159 -16.34 2.80 -11.15
N VAL A 160 -15.43 2.35 -12.00
CA VAL A 160 -14.94 3.10 -13.16
C VAL A 160 -15.14 2.24 -14.41
N ALA A 161 -15.61 2.85 -15.49
CA ALA A 161 -15.72 2.17 -16.78
C ALA A 161 -15.07 3.05 -17.87
N VAL A 162 -14.06 2.51 -18.54
CA VAL A 162 -13.33 3.15 -19.63
C VAL A 162 -13.32 2.23 -20.87
N PRO A 163 -13.02 2.74 -22.07
CA PRO A 163 -12.91 1.88 -23.26
C PRO A 163 -11.93 0.73 -23.06
N ASP A 164 -12.26 -0.47 -23.55
CA ASP A 164 -11.34 -1.61 -23.54
C ASP A 164 -10.03 -1.22 -24.26
N PRO A 165 -8.86 -1.34 -23.60
CA PRO A 165 -7.57 -1.00 -24.20
C PRO A 165 -7.15 -1.95 -25.34
N GLY A 166 -7.77 -3.13 -25.47
CA GLY A 166 -7.35 -4.14 -26.42
C GLY A 166 -5.87 -4.51 -26.22
N GLU A 167 -5.06 -4.37 -27.26
CA GLU A 167 -3.61 -4.59 -27.20
C GLU A 167 -2.83 -3.41 -26.61
N ASP A 168 -3.39 -2.19 -26.61
CA ASP A 168 -2.74 -0.96 -26.14
C ASP A 168 -2.90 -0.78 -24.62
N LYS A 169 -2.25 -1.66 -23.87
CA LYS A 169 -2.38 -1.83 -22.40
C LYS A 169 -1.57 -0.81 -21.59
N ASN A 170 -1.71 0.47 -21.90
CA ASN A 170 -0.94 1.59 -21.32
C ASN A 170 -1.75 2.50 -20.38
N TYR A 171 -2.83 1.99 -19.80
CA TYR A 171 -3.62 2.76 -18.83
C TYR A 171 -2.93 2.81 -17.46
N ILE A 172 -3.13 3.93 -16.75
CA ILE A 172 -2.69 4.14 -15.37
C ILE A 172 -3.87 4.73 -14.59
N VAL A 173 -4.15 4.17 -13.41
CA VAL A 173 -5.13 4.73 -12.47
C VAL A 173 -4.38 5.54 -11.42
N TYR A 174 -4.74 6.81 -11.26
CA TYR A 174 -4.29 7.66 -10.19
C TYR A 174 -5.40 7.83 -9.15
N VAL A 175 -5.02 7.68 -7.88
CA VAL A 175 -5.89 7.96 -6.73
C VAL A 175 -5.20 9.03 -5.88
N GLY A 176 -5.96 10.01 -5.41
CA GLY A 176 -5.46 11.06 -4.54
C GLY A 176 -6.59 11.87 -3.93
N PHE A 177 -6.28 12.72 -2.95
CA PHE A 177 -7.23 13.70 -2.47
C PHE A 177 -7.37 14.86 -3.45
N ASP A 178 -8.60 15.32 -3.65
CA ASP A 178 -8.86 16.57 -4.37
C ASP A 178 -8.66 17.74 -3.43
N ARG A 179 -7.72 18.63 -3.74
CA ARG A 179 -7.57 19.86 -2.98
C ARG A 179 -8.58 20.84 -3.55
N LYS A 180 -9.50 21.34 -2.73
CA LYS A 180 -10.03 22.67 -2.99
C LYS A 180 -8.89 23.63 -2.72
N GLU A 181 -8.49 24.38 -3.74
CA GLU A 181 -7.58 25.50 -3.56
C GLU A 181 -8.38 26.54 -2.76
N ASP A 182 -8.09 26.65 -1.46
CA ASP A 182 -8.71 27.63 -0.58
C ASP A 182 -8.31 29.02 -1.11
N THR A 183 -9.23 29.67 -1.81
CA THR A 183 -9.13 31.06 -2.27
C THR A 183 -9.66 31.99 -1.20
#